data_AF-A0A2X2V4U3-F1
#
_entry.id   AF-A0A2X2V4U3-F1
#
_cell.length_a   1.000
_cell.length_b   1.000
_cell.length_c   1.000
_cell.angle_alpha   90.00
_cell.angle_beta   90.00
_cell.angle_gamma   90.00
#
_symmetry.space_group_name_H-M   'P 1'
#
loop_
_entity.id
_entity.type
_entity.pdbx_description
1 polymer ?
#
loop_
_entity_poly.entity_id
_entity_poly.type
_entity_poly.pdbx_seq_one_letter_code
_entity_poly.pdbx_strand_id
1 'polypeptide(L)' 'MMITLQWSLLLTCYKKFFSYDVERATQLMLAVHYQGKAICGVFTAEVAETKVAMVNKYARENEHPLLCTLEKA' A
#
# COMPACT_ATOMS: atom_id res chain seq x y z
N MET A 1 18.54 11.94 9.22
CA MET A 1 18.42 10.79 10.15
C MET A 1 17.20 9.98 9.72
N MET A 2 17.36 8.71 9.35
CA MET A 2 16.23 7.85 8.97
C MET A 2 15.60 7.26 10.24
N ILE A 3 14.40 7.69 10.55
CA ILE A 3 13.55 7.05 11.56
C ILE A 3 12.93 5.83 10.87
N THR A 4 13.31 4.61 11.28
CA THR A 4 12.64 3.39 10.83
C THR A 4 11.34 3.21 11.60
N LEU A 5 10.20 3.37 10.92
CA LEU A 5 8.87 3.08 11.45
C LEU A 5 8.17 2.12 10.48
N GLN A 6 8.05 0.83 10.85
CA GLN A 6 7.00 -0.09 10.40
C GLN A 6 6.70 -0.23 8.87
N TRP A 7 7.63 0.14 7.99
CA TRP A 7 7.50 0.08 6.51
C TRP A 7 7.37 -1.34 5.94
N SER A 8 7.64 -2.38 6.74
CA SER A 8 7.45 -3.79 6.37
C SER A 8 6.00 -4.10 6.02
N LEU A 9 5.05 -3.34 6.56
CA LEU A 9 3.64 -3.52 6.28
C LEU A 9 3.29 -3.13 4.84
N LEU A 10 3.84 -2.03 4.30
CA LEU A 10 3.65 -1.66 2.89
C LEU A 10 4.15 -2.77 1.97
N LEU A 11 5.37 -3.26 2.21
CA LEU A 11 5.96 -4.34 1.42
C LEU A 11 5.07 -5.59 1.45
N THR A 12 4.56 -5.94 2.63
CA THR A 12 3.65 -7.09 2.81
C THR A 12 2.32 -6.88 2.09
N CYS A 13 1.74 -5.67 2.16
CA CYS A 13 0.52 -5.32 1.45
C CYS A 13 0.68 -5.48 -0.08
N TYR A 14 1.77 -4.96 -0.64
CA TYR A 14 2.05 -5.07 -2.07
C TYR A 14 2.22 -6.53 -2.53
N LYS A 15 2.94 -7.34 -1.75
CA LYS A 15 3.10 -8.77 -2.04
C LYS A 15 1.79 -9.54 -1.93
N LYS A 16 0.99 -9.27 -0.88
CA LYS A 16 -0.21 -10.05 -0.53
C LYS A 16 -1.44 -9.66 -1.33
N PHE A 17 -1.65 -8.37 -1.58
CA PHE A 17 -2.89 -7.86 -2.20
C PHE A 17 -2.72 -7.39 -3.65
N PHE A 18 -1.49 -7.12 -4.09
CA PHE A 18 -1.19 -6.63 -5.44
C PHE A 18 -0.29 -7.59 -6.25
N SER A 19 0.14 -8.70 -5.63
CA SER A 19 0.98 -9.73 -6.27
C SER A 19 2.28 -9.16 -6.84
N TYR A 20 2.83 -8.13 -6.21
CA TYR A 20 4.11 -7.55 -6.60
C TYR A 20 5.27 -8.36 -6.03
N ASP A 21 6.35 -8.44 -6.81
CA ASP A 21 7.64 -8.88 -6.31
C ASP A 21 8.22 -7.87 -5.29
N VAL A 22 9.31 -8.27 -4.65
CA VAL A 22 9.95 -7.45 -3.60
C VAL A 22 10.52 -6.16 -4.17
N GLU A 23 11.06 -6.17 -5.39
CA GLU A 23 11.71 -5.01 -6.00
C GLU A 23 10.67 -3.92 -6.30
N ARG A 24 9.59 -4.27 -6.99
CA ARG A 24 8.48 -3.37 -7.30
C ARG A 24 7.79 -2.86 -6.04
N ALA A 25 7.55 -3.75 -5.06
CA ALA A 25 6.97 -3.36 -3.78
C ALA A 25 7.86 -2.37 -3.00
N THR A 26 9.19 -2.56 -3.07
CA THR A 26 10.16 -1.65 -2.46
C THR A 26 10.16 -0.30 -3.16
N GLN A 27 10.15 -0.27 -4.49
CA GLN A 27 10.09 0.99 -5.26
C GLN A 27 8.84 1.80 -4.94
N LEU A 28 7.66 1.16 -4.87
CA LEU A 28 6.42 1.83 -4.52
C LEU A 28 6.42 2.32 -3.07
N MET A 29 6.93 1.52 -2.14
CA MET A 29 7.10 1.94 -0.76
C MET A 29 7.99 3.19 -0.65
N LEU A 30 9.13 3.21 -1.36
CA LEU A 30 10.01 4.37 -1.41
C LEU A 30 9.34 5.59 -2.06
N ALA A 31 8.52 5.38 -3.11
CA ALA A 31 7.75 6.45 -3.73
C ALA A 31 6.79 7.11 -2.72
N VAL A 32 6.05 6.31 -1.93
CA VAL A 32 5.20 6.83 -0.85
C VAL A 32 6.04 7.58 0.20
N HIS A 33 7.22 7.05 0.57
CA HIS A 33 8.08 7.66 1.56
C HIS A 33 8.56 9.07 1.16
N TYR A 34 9.01 9.23 -0.09
CA TYR A 34 9.57 10.51 -0.55
C TYR A 34 8.53 11.47 -1.13
N GLN A 35 7.42 10.95 -1.67
CA GLN A 35 6.42 11.76 -2.39
C GLN A 35 5.09 11.88 -1.62
N GLY A 36 4.95 11.19 -0.49
CA GLY A 36 3.75 11.17 0.35
C GLY A 36 2.64 10.25 -0.16
N LYS A 37 2.60 9.92 -1.46
CA LYS A 37 1.65 8.97 -2.05
C LYS A 37 2.22 8.27 -3.28
N ALA A 38 1.65 7.11 -3.64
CA ALA A 38 1.97 6.39 -4.88
C ALA A 38 0.74 5.62 -5.38
N ILE A 39 0.63 5.48 -6.70
CA ILE A 39 -0.42 4.67 -7.33
C ILE A 39 -0.02 3.20 -7.21
N CYS A 40 -0.80 2.44 -6.45
CA CYS A 40 -0.60 1.00 -6.24
C CYS A 40 -1.13 0.13 -7.38
N GLY A 41 -1.94 0.68 -8.28
CA GLY A 41 -2.50 0.01 -9.46
C GLY A 41 -3.79 0.66 -9.94
N VAL A 42 -4.22 0.30 -11.15
CA VAL A 42 -5.49 0.73 -11.75
C VAL A 42 -6.36 -0.51 -11.96
N PHE A 43 -7.59 -0.47 -11.44
CA PHE A 43 -8.52 -1.60 -11.45
C PHE A 43 -9.93 -1.10 -11.78
N THR A 44 -10.85 -2.02 -12.07
CA THR A 44 -12.29 -1.70 -12.11
C THR A 44 -12.75 -1.25 -10.71
N ALA A 45 -13.83 -0.47 -10.64
CA ALA A 45 -14.33 0.11 -9.39
C ALA A 45 -14.53 -0.94 -8.28
N GLU A 46 -15.25 -2.02 -8.57
CA GLU A 46 -15.53 -3.09 -7.61
C GLU A 46 -14.25 -3.76 -7.07
N VAL A 47 -13.27 -4.01 -7.94
CA VAL A 47 -11.99 -4.61 -7.56
C VAL A 47 -11.17 -3.63 -6.70
N ALA A 48 -11.18 -2.35 -7.08
CA ALA A 48 -10.46 -1.32 -6.36
C ALA A 48 -11.04 -1.13 -4.93
N GLU A 49 -12.36 -1.04 -4.80
CA GLU A 49 -13.06 -0.97 -3.51
C GLU A 49 -12.73 -2.15 -2.59
N THR A 50 -12.76 -3.37 -3.14
CA THR A 50 -12.43 -4.58 -2.39
C THR A 50 -10.98 -4.54 -1.91
N LYS A 51 -10.03 -4.15 -2.76
CA LYS A 51 -8.60 -4.06 -2.39
C LYS A 51 -8.36 -3.00 -1.33
N VAL A 52 -8.98 -1.82 -1.45
CA VAL A 52 -8.87 -0.75 -0.45
C VAL A 52 -9.38 -1.21 0.92
N ALA A 53 -10.55 -1.85 0.96
CA ALA A 53 -11.11 -2.38 2.20
C ALA A 53 -10.18 -3.42 2.86
N MET A 54 -9.63 -4.35 2.07
CA MET A 54 -8.69 -5.38 2.58
C MET A 54 -7.40 -4.77 3.14
N VAL A 55 -6.80 -3.82 2.44
CA VAL A 55 -5.54 -3.18 2.85
C VAL A 55 -5.73 -2.36 4.12
N ASN A 56 -6.79 -1.55 4.19
CA ASN A 56 -7.07 -0.73 5.37
C ASN A 56 -7.43 -1.59 6.59
N LYS A 57 -8.19 -2.67 6.40
CA LYS A 57 -8.49 -3.62 7.47
C LYS A 57 -7.20 -4.25 8.01
N TYR A 58 -6.34 -4.74 7.12
CA TYR A 58 -5.06 -5.33 7.52
C TYR A 58 -4.15 -4.32 8.22
N ALA A 59 -4.12 -3.06 7.77
CA ALA A 59 -3.39 -1.99 8.43
C ALA A 59 -3.87 -1.75 9.86
N ARG A 60 -5.20 -1.66 10.05
CA ARG A 60 -5.81 -1.48 11.36
C ARG A 60 -5.56 -2.66 12.31
N GLU A 61 -5.63 -3.89 11.80
CA GLU A 61 -5.35 -5.11 12.57
C GLU A 61 -3.89 -5.20 13.04
N ASN A 62 -2.97 -4.53 12.34
CA ASN A 62 -1.55 -4.44 12.72
C ASN A 62 -1.21 -3.09 13.38
N GLU A 63 -2.22 -2.37 13.89
CA GLU A 63 -2.10 -1.09 14.60
C GLU A 63 -1.28 -0.04 13.83
N HIS A 64 -1.38 -0.07 12.49
CA HIS A 64 -0.58 0.77 11.62
C HIS A 64 -1.42 1.90 11.01
N PRO A 65 -0.91 3.15 10.95
CA PRO A 65 -1.64 4.30 10.42
C PRO A 65 -1.71 4.34 8.88
N LEU A 66 -1.54 3.20 8.19
CA LEU A 66 -1.53 3.18 6.73
C LEU A 66 -2.94 3.45 6.21
N LEU A 67 -3.04 4.35 5.22
CA LEU A 67 -4.28 4.68 4.56
C LEU A 67 -4.18 4.37 3.06
N CYS A 68 -5.09 3.53 2.58
CA CYS A 68 -5.30 3.20 1.17
C CYS A 68 -6.60 3.86 0.71
N THR A 69 -6.59 4.55 -0.43
CA THR A 69 -7.74 5.30 -0.98
C THR A 69 -7.94 5.02 -2.47
N LEU A 70 -9.11 5.43 -2.98
CA LEU A 70 -9.46 5.39 -4.40
C LEU A 70 -9.43 6.80 -4.99
N GLU A 71 -8.87 6.94 -6.18
CA GLU A 71 -8.98 8.14 -7.01
C GLU A 71 -9.50 7.71 -8.40
N LYS A 72 -10.35 8.54 -9.03
CA LYS A 72 -10.79 8.28 -10.42
C LYS A 72 -9.61 8.53 -11.37
N ALA A 73 -9.38 7.60 -12.29
CA ALA A 73 -8.41 7.73 -13.37
C ALA A 73 -8.97 8.53 -14.55
#